data_AF-A0A1Y1KXX0-F1
#
_entry.id   AF-A0A1Y1KXX0-F1
#
_cell.length_a   1.000
_cell.length_b   1.000
_cell.length_c   1.000
_cell.angle_alpha   90.00
_cell.angle_beta   90.00
_cell.angle_gamma   90.00
#
_symmetry.space_group_name_H-M   'P 1'
#
loop_
_entity.id
_entity.type
_entity.pdbx_description
1 polymer ?
#
loop_
_entity_poly.entity_id
_entity_poly.type
_entity_poly.pdbx_seq_one_letter_code
_entity_poly.pdbx_strand_id
1 'polypeptide(L)'
;MKSPSIYLTGIDENGCDMIYRSDRTGFIPYIKGLLKRIGQDFYGITSLEVKVMENQFGSRHRNTGVKFRLNFNNEDYIQAEHIRSHPHKVGRLRSVPCFQLLELFPFGIMINNTMDIMGVGEKIVQISAVEYSLLGQPIHDHFALRRPKGVVFAWNNILNLRNVMFELELNIEKIKEEYDDNETSPKGEGKTILLKGQMKHIEDIQAVIFLCSPVINDIDELTDRGLYLSDLNQHGLGKEMAMAGWQHNSKLEMLFDEAEGKSQDLENNYDLLDSWKKRSDELLYSMIPKSVADRMRGEDCIEMCEVRD
;
A
#
# COMPACT_ATOMS: atom_id res chain seq x y z
N MET A 1 11.23 4.05 3.06
CA MET A 1 11.99 2.85 3.51
C MET A 1 11.36 1.60 2.90
N LYS A 2 12.13 0.64 2.35
CA LYS A 2 11.57 -0.65 1.87
C LYS A 2 11.37 -1.62 3.05
N SER A 3 10.16 -2.10 3.26
CA SER A 3 9.80 -3.04 4.34
C SER A 3 10.16 -4.48 3.98
N PRO A 4 10.58 -5.33 4.94
CA PRO A 4 10.76 -6.76 4.70
C PRO A 4 9.41 -7.45 4.45
N SER A 5 9.44 -8.56 3.71
CA SER A 5 8.27 -9.43 3.51
C SER A 5 8.39 -10.64 4.43
N ILE A 6 7.33 -10.93 5.18
CA ILE A 6 7.25 -12.06 6.11
C ILE A 6 5.96 -12.80 5.82
N TYR A 7 6.05 -14.11 5.64
CA TYR A 7 4.88 -14.97 5.45
C TYR A 7 5.15 -16.35 6.02
N LEU A 8 4.07 -17.05 6.38
CA LEU A 8 4.11 -18.41 6.88
C LEU A 8 4.03 -19.39 5.72
N THR A 9 4.65 -20.55 5.87
CA THR A 9 4.65 -21.63 4.86
C THR A 9 4.19 -22.97 5.39
N GLY A 10 4.32 -23.19 6.69
CA GLY A 10 3.83 -24.39 7.37
C GLY A 10 3.45 -24.04 8.79
N ILE A 11 2.38 -24.65 9.29
CA ILE A 11 1.89 -24.48 10.66
C ILE A 11 1.63 -25.89 11.18
N ASP A 12 2.09 -26.18 12.39
CA ASP A 12 1.87 -27.45 13.07
C ASP A 12 1.66 -27.22 14.57
N GLU A 13 1.38 -28.29 15.32
CA GLU A 13 1.13 -28.26 16.76
C GLU A 13 2.34 -27.75 17.56
N ASN A 14 3.54 -27.91 17.01
CA ASN A 14 4.81 -27.55 17.65
C ASN A 14 5.36 -26.21 17.15
N GLY A 15 4.57 -25.43 16.39
CA GLY A 15 4.89 -24.07 15.98
C GLY A 15 4.66 -23.82 14.49
N CYS A 16 5.58 -23.10 13.84
CA CYS A 16 5.41 -22.74 12.43
C CYS A 16 6.72 -22.45 11.69
N ASP A 17 6.64 -22.59 10.37
CA ASP A 17 7.68 -22.27 9.40
C ASP A 17 7.42 -20.89 8.79
N MET A 18 8.35 -19.96 9.00
CA MET A 18 8.24 -18.57 8.56
C MET A 18 9.35 -18.24 7.56
N ILE A 19 9.00 -17.64 6.43
CA ILE A 19 9.96 -17.10 5.47
C ILE A 19 10.08 -15.59 5.67
N TYR A 20 11.32 -15.14 5.86
CA TYR A 20 11.69 -13.74 5.92
C TYR A 20 12.48 -13.37 4.67
N ARG A 21 12.06 -12.30 3.98
CA ARG A 21 12.76 -11.77 2.81
C ARG A 21 13.02 -10.28 2.99
N SER A 22 14.27 -9.87 2.78
CA SER A 22 14.65 -8.46 2.84
C SER A 22 15.77 -8.14 1.87
N ASP A 23 15.74 -6.93 1.32
CA ASP A 23 16.85 -6.31 0.60
C ASP A 23 18.02 -5.97 1.57
N ARG A 24 17.77 -5.98 2.89
CA ARG A 24 18.76 -5.63 3.93
C ARG A 24 19.46 -6.86 4.47
N THR A 25 20.77 -6.78 4.62
CA THR A 25 21.60 -7.81 5.26
C THR A 25 21.78 -7.51 6.76
N GLY A 26 22.11 -8.52 7.57
CA GLY A 26 22.48 -8.33 8.99
C GLY A 26 21.30 -8.23 10.00
N PHE A 27 20.04 -8.19 9.55
CA PHE A 27 18.87 -8.06 10.43
C PHE A 27 18.33 -9.38 10.99
N ILE A 28 18.95 -10.52 10.69
CA ILE A 28 18.52 -11.84 11.17
C ILE A 28 18.50 -11.92 12.71
N PRO A 29 19.56 -11.50 13.44
CA PRO A 29 19.54 -11.52 14.90
C PRO A 29 18.47 -10.59 15.50
N TYR A 30 18.22 -9.44 14.84
CA TYR A 30 17.18 -8.50 15.26
C TYR A 30 15.79 -9.11 15.18
N ILE A 31 15.43 -9.73 14.04
CA ILE A 31 14.13 -10.40 13.86
C ILE A 31 13.97 -11.55 14.87
N LYS A 32 15.05 -12.31 15.13
CA LYS A 32 15.05 -13.37 16.13
C LYS A 32 14.72 -12.84 17.53
N GLY A 33 15.35 -11.73 17.94
CA GLY A 33 15.08 -11.08 19.23
C GLY A 33 13.67 -10.49 19.30
N LEU A 34 13.23 -9.83 18.22
CA LEU A 34 11.90 -9.24 18.11
C LEU A 34 10.80 -10.29 18.27
N LEU A 35 10.89 -11.42 17.56
CA LEU A 35 9.89 -12.50 17.65
C LEU A 35 9.81 -13.08 19.06
N LYS A 36 10.95 -13.31 19.71
CA LYS A 36 11.00 -13.78 21.10
C LYS A 36 10.31 -12.81 22.05
N ARG A 37 10.59 -11.51 21.89
CA ARG A 37 10.00 -10.49 22.74
C ARG A 37 8.50 -10.35 22.51
N ILE A 38 8.05 -10.37 21.26
CA ILE A 38 6.62 -10.32 20.91
C ILE A 38 5.89 -11.55 21.48
N GLY A 39 6.46 -12.75 21.32
CA GLY A 39 5.89 -13.98 21.87
C GLY A 39 5.71 -13.91 23.38
N GLN A 40 6.69 -13.37 24.10
CA GLN A 40 6.62 -13.21 25.54
C GLN A 40 5.63 -12.11 25.97
N ASP A 41 5.71 -10.92 25.39
CA ASP A 41 4.98 -9.74 25.85
C ASP A 41 3.49 -9.78 25.50
N PHE A 42 3.15 -10.27 24.30
CA PHE A 42 1.77 -10.27 23.81
C PHE A 42 1.05 -11.60 23.95
N TYR A 43 1.79 -12.72 23.88
CA TYR A 43 1.20 -14.05 23.85
C TYR A 43 1.56 -14.93 25.05
N GLY A 44 2.36 -14.42 26.00
CA GLY A 44 2.78 -15.17 27.19
C GLY A 44 3.63 -16.41 26.88
N ILE A 45 4.19 -16.53 25.67
CA ILE A 45 4.99 -17.68 25.24
C ILE A 45 6.38 -17.53 25.84
N THR A 46 6.64 -18.26 26.93
CA THR A 46 7.91 -18.21 27.68
C THR A 46 9.05 -18.97 26.99
N SER A 47 8.75 -19.97 26.16
CA SER A 47 9.74 -20.85 25.52
C SER A 47 9.66 -20.82 23.99
N LEU A 48 9.75 -19.64 23.37
CA LEU A 48 9.87 -19.53 21.91
C LEU A 48 11.31 -19.82 21.45
N GLU A 49 11.51 -20.93 20.76
CA GLU A 49 12.77 -21.25 20.09
C GLU A 49 12.70 -20.82 18.61
N VAL A 50 13.71 -20.09 18.15
CA VAL A 50 13.80 -19.63 16.76
C VAL A 50 15.06 -20.22 16.13
N LYS A 51 14.87 -21.20 15.24
CA LYS A 51 15.93 -21.85 14.47
C LYS A 51 15.99 -21.25 13.07
N VAL A 52 17.20 -21.12 12.53
CA VAL A 52 17.43 -20.73 11.13
C VAL A 52 17.65 -22.03 10.36
N MET A 53 16.74 -22.32 9.42
CA MET A 53 16.75 -23.58 8.66
C MET A 53 17.53 -23.45 7.36
N GLU A 54 17.34 -22.35 6.62
CA GLU A 54 17.94 -22.16 5.30
C GLU A 54 18.23 -20.69 5.05
N ASN A 55 19.43 -20.40 4.53
CA ASN A 55 19.81 -19.09 4.03
C ASN A 55 19.90 -19.16 2.50
N GLN A 56 18.84 -18.71 1.82
CA GLN A 56 18.89 -18.50 0.37
C GLN A 56 19.51 -17.13 0.11
N PHE A 57 20.82 -17.13 -0.12
CA PHE A 57 21.51 -15.98 -0.71
C PHE A 57 21.28 -16.05 -2.23
N GLY A 58 20.40 -15.20 -2.76
CA GLY A 58 20.18 -15.13 -4.19
C GLY A 58 21.47 -14.72 -4.91
N SER A 59 22.05 -15.62 -5.72
CA SER A 59 23.30 -15.40 -6.46
C SER A 59 23.24 -14.28 -7.52
N ARG A 60 22.08 -13.65 -7.75
CA ARG A 60 21.92 -12.61 -8.79
C ARG A 60 21.17 -11.35 -8.35
N HIS A 61 20.52 -11.32 -7.19
CA HIS A 61 19.85 -10.13 -6.68
C HIS A 61 20.01 -10.04 -5.17
N ARG A 62 20.19 -8.82 -4.65
CA ARG A 62 20.45 -8.43 -3.24
C ARG A 62 19.33 -8.78 -2.26
N ASN A 63 18.66 -9.93 -2.40
CA ASN A 63 17.58 -10.36 -1.52
C ASN A 63 18.07 -11.50 -0.64
N THR A 64 18.14 -11.24 0.66
CA THR A 64 18.41 -12.26 1.66
C THR A 64 17.08 -12.93 2.00
N GLY A 65 16.91 -14.19 1.60
CA GLY A 65 15.79 -15.03 2.00
C GLY A 65 16.21 -15.98 3.12
N VAL A 66 15.51 -15.97 4.24
CA VAL A 66 15.81 -16.84 5.38
C VAL A 66 14.55 -17.59 5.79
N LYS A 67 14.66 -18.92 5.87
CA LYS A 67 13.61 -19.75 6.45
C LYS A 67 13.88 -19.93 7.93
N PHE A 68 12.95 -19.47 8.76
CA PHE A 68 12.93 -19.67 10.20
C PHE A 68 11.97 -20.81 10.55
N ARG A 69 12.37 -21.60 11.53
CA ARG A 69 11.49 -22.51 12.26
C ARG A 69 11.25 -21.92 13.64
N LEU A 70 9.99 -21.64 13.94
CA LEU A 70 9.54 -21.15 15.25
C LEU A 70 8.96 -22.35 15.99
N ASN A 71 9.56 -22.75 17.11
CA ASN A 71 9.04 -23.82 17.95
C ASN A 71 8.37 -23.23 19.19
N PHE A 72 7.09 -23.52 19.37
CA PHE A 72 6.27 -23.14 20.52
C PHE A 72 5.02 -24.04 20.56
N ASN A 73 4.34 -24.12 21.70
CA ASN A 73 3.07 -24.84 21.76
C ASN A 73 2.00 -24.09 20.96
N ASN A 74 1.51 -24.70 19.89
CA ASN A 74 0.51 -24.15 18.97
C ASN A 74 -0.76 -25.02 18.90
N GLU A 75 -0.96 -25.94 19.86
CA GLU A 75 -2.10 -26.86 19.90
C GLU A 75 -3.45 -26.12 19.89
N ASP A 76 -3.58 -25.04 20.68
CA ASP A 76 -4.81 -24.25 20.76
C ASP A 76 -5.22 -23.67 19.40
N TYR A 77 -4.24 -23.22 18.61
CA TYR A 77 -4.48 -22.70 17.26
C TYR A 77 -4.93 -23.82 16.32
N ILE A 78 -4.26 -24.97 16.34
CA ILE A 78 -4.59 -26.12 15.50
C ILE A 78 -6.00 -26.63 15.82
N GLN A 79 -6.37 -26.72 17.10
CA GLN A 79 -7.73 -27.08 17.51
C GLN A 79 -8.75 -26.07 17.02
N ALA A 80 -8.49 -24.77 17.17
CA ALA A 80 -9.38 -23.72 16.66
C ALA A 80 -9.51 -23.76 15.12
N GLU A 81 -8.42 -24.06 14.41
CA GLU A 81 -8.42 -24.23 12.95
C GLU A 81 -9.19 -25.48 12.51
N HIS A 82 -9.08 -26.59 13.24
CA HIS A 82 -9.91 -27.78 13.03
C HIS A 82 -11.40 -27.48 13.20
N ILE A 83 -11.78 -26.72 14.23
CA ILE A 83 -13.16 -26.29 14.45
C ILE A 83 -13.64 -25.34 13.34
N ARG A 84 -12.78 -24.44 12.85
CA ARG A 84 -13.12 -23.51 11.75
C ARG A 84 -13.27 -24.21 10.40
N SER A 85 -12.41 -25.18 10.11
CA SER A 85 -12.43 -25.97 8.87
C SER A 85 -13.57 -26.99 8.86
N HIS A 86 -13.99 -27.46 10.04
CA HIS A 86 -15.13 -28.34 10.22
C HIS A 86 -16.19 -27.62 11.04
N PRO A 87 -16.98 -26.72 10.43
CA PRO A 87 -18.05 -26.02 11.13
C PRO A 87 -19.12 -27.03 11.58
N HIS A 88 -18.89 -27.68 12.72
CA HIS A 88 -19.88 -28.44 13.42
C HIS A 88 -21.01 -27.46 13.79
N LYS A 89 -22.20 -27.68 13.22
CA LYS A 89 -23.50 -27.06 13.59
C LYS A 89 -23.96 -25.78 12.87
N VAL A 90 -23.37 -25.39 11.75
CA VAL A 90 -24.15 -24.60 10.77
C VAL A 90 -24.76 -25.64 9.83
N GLY A 91 -26.09 -25.83 9.87
CA GLY A 91 -26.77 -26.77 8.98
C GLY A 91 -26.27 -26.56 7.55
N ARG A 92 -26.05 -27.64 6.80
CA ARG A 92 -25.46 -27.63 5.44
C ARG A 92 -26.15 -26.54 4.61
N LEU A 93 -25.48 -25.39 4.48
CA LEU A 93 -26.03 -24.27 3.74
C LEU A 93 -26.22 -24.72 2.29
N ARG A 94 -27.22 -24.16 1.63
CA ARG A 94 -27.45 -24.46 0.22
C ARG A 94 -26.22 -24.01 -0.57
N SER A 95 -25.80 -24.84 -1.52
CA SER A 95 -24.74 -24.47 -2.45
C SER A 95 -25.10 -23.16 -3.16
N VAL A 96 -24.14 -22.24 -3.21
CA VAL A 96 -24.24 -20.95 -3.89
C VAL A 96 -23.39 -21.03 -5.15
N PRO A 97 -23.92 -20.64 -6.31
CA PRO A 97 -23.15 -20.69 -7.54
C PRO A 97 -22.04 -19.64 -7.55
N CYS A 98 -20.88 -19.99 -8.10
CA CYS A 98 -19.70 -19.12 -8.07
C CYS A 98 -19.88 -17.81 -8.86
N PHE A 99 -20.75 -17.78 -9.88
CA PHE A 99 -21.03 -16.56 -10.63
C PHE A 99 -21.61 -15.45 -9.74
N GLN A 100 -22.38 -15.82 -8.71
CA GLN A 100 -22.96 -14.84 -7.78
C GLN A 100 -21.88 -14.16 -6.93
N LEU A 101 -20.75 -14.84 -6.69
CA LEU A 101 -19.59 -14.25 -6.05
C LEU A 101 -18.85 -13.29 -7.00
N LEU A 102 -18.79 -13.60 -8.30
CA LEU A 102 -18.23 -12.71 -9.32
C LEU A 102 -19.12 -11.49 -9.60
N GLU A 103 -20.43 -11.59 -9.41
CA GLU A 103 -21.34 -10.44 -9.43
C GLU A 103 -21.08 -9.49 -8.25
N LEU A 104 -20.82 -10.05 -7.06
CA LEU A 104 -20.49 -9.25 -5.88
C LEU A 104 -19.11 -8.59 -5.99
N PHE A 105 -18.17 -9.22 -6.68
CA PHE A 105 -16.80 -8.74 -6.90
C PHE A 105 -16.55 -8.55 -8.39
N PRO A 106 -16.84 -7.35 -8.97
CA PRO A 106 -16.74 -7.11 -10.41
C PRO A 106 -15.33 -7.25 -10.98
N PHE A 107 -14.30 -7.25 -10.13
CA PHE A 107 -12.91 -7.50 -10.49
C PHE A 107 -12.39 -8.88 -10.04
N GLY A 108 -13.27 -9.77 -9.55
CA GLY A 108 -12.88 -11.10 -9.10
C GLY A 108 -12.33 -11.96 -10.24
N ILE A 109 -11.37 -12.82 -9.94
CA ILE A 109 -10.78 -13.75 -10.91
C ILE A 109 -10.76 -15.14 -10.30
N MET A 110 -11.22 -16.15 -11.02
CA MET A 110 -11.14 -17.55 -10.65
C MET A 110 -10.12 -18.27 -11.53
N ILE A 111 -9.28 -19.09 -10.91
CA ILE A 111 -8.14 -19.76 -11.54
C ILE A 111 -8.16 -21.23 -11.14
N ASN A 112 -7.92 -22.14 -12.08
CA ASN A 112 -7.76 -23.57 -11.79
C ASN A 112 -6.33 -23.92 -11.32
N ASN A 113 -6.10 -25.21 -11.06
CA ASN A 113 -4.79 -25.74 -10.69
C ASN A 113 -3.70 -25.63 -11.77
N THR A 114 -4.07 -25.51 -13.05
CA THR A 114 -3.14 -25.30 -14.18
C THR A 114 -2.79 -23.84 -14.42
N MET A 115 -3.28 -22.92 -13.58
CA MET A 115 -3.11 -21.46 -13.72
C MET A 115 -3.88 -20.85 -14.90
N ASP A 116 -4.96 -21.48 -15.34
CA ASP A 116 -5.87 -20.96 -16.35
C ASP A 116 -7.09 -20.31 -15.71
N ILE A 117 -7.57 -19.25 -16.36
CA ILE A 117 -8.70 -18.46 -15.90
C ILE A 117 -10.01 -19.24 -16.10
N MET A 118 -10.74 -19.52 -15.03
CA MET A 118 -12.05 -20.20 -15.07
C MET A 118 -13.24 -19.23 -15.03
N GLY A 119 -13.03 -18.03 -14.50
CA GLY A 119 -14.11 -17.07 -14.27
C GLY A 119 -13.54 -15.68 -14.03
N VAL A 120 -14.22 -14.66 -14.54
CA VAL A 120 -13.78 -13.27 -14.45
C VAL A 120 -15.00 -12.40 -14.15
N GLY A 121 -14.84 -11.43 -13.27
CA GLY A 121 -15.86 -10.44 -12.98
C GLY A 121 -16.14 -9.55 -14.20
N GLU A 122 -17.38 -9.07 -14.30
CA GLU A 122 -17.89 -8.36 -15.48
C GLU A 122 -17.01 -7.17 -15.89
N LYS A 123 -16.45 -6.44 -14.91
CA LYS A 123 -15.69 -5.21 -15.19
C LYS A 123 -14.34 -5.47 -15.79
N ILE A 124 -13.65 -6.55 -15.43
CA ILE A 124 -12.40 -6.91 -16.09
C ILE A 124 -12.65 -7.19 -17.58
N VAL A 125 -13.74 -7.89 -17.91
CA VAL A 125 -14.11 -8.19 -19.31
C VAL A 125 -14.42 -6.90 -20.09
N GLN A 126 -15.18 -5.97 -19.48
CA GLN A 126 -15.50 -4.68 -20.10
C GLN A 126 -14.23 -3.84 -20.39
N ILE A 127 -13.28 -3.84 -19.45
CA ILE A 127 -12.05 -3.06 -19.57
C ILE A 127 -11.07 -3.68 -20.55
N SER A 128 -10.98 -5.01 -20.57
CA SER A 128 -10.04 -5.72 -21.45
C SER A 128 -10.42 -5.59 -22.92
N ALA A 129 -11.66 -5.17 -23.24
CA ALA A 129 -12.16 -4.94 -24.60
C ALA A 129 -11.99 -6.16 -25.55
N VAL A 130 -11.85 -7.35 -24.98
CA VAL A 130 -11.68 -8.60 -25.74
C VAL A 130 -13.06 -9.17 -26.00
N GLU A 131 -13.45 -9.22 -27.28
CA GLU A 131 -14.67 -9.93 -27.73
C GLU A 131 -14.59 -11.45 -27.46
N TYR A 132 -13.38 -11.97 -27.22
CA TYR A 132 -13.08 -13.35 -26.85
C TYR A 132 -12.85 -13.50 -25.36
N SER A 133 -13.37 -14.60 -24.82
CA SER A 133 -13.38 -14.86 -23.39
C SER A 133 -11.95 -15.06 -22.87
N LEU A 134 -11.53 -14.25 -21.88
CA LEU A 134 -10.33 -14.50 -21.04
C LEU A 134 -10.33 -15.91 -20.41
N LEU A 135 -11.49 -16.57 -20.42
CA LEU A 135 -11.70 -17.92 -19.92
C LEU A 135 -10.88 -18.94 -20.71
N GLY A 136 -10.20 -19.83 -19.98
CA GLY A 136 -9.37 -20.89 -20.51
C GLY A 136 -7.96 -20.46 -20.89
N GLN A 137 -7.63 -19.16 -20.83
CA GLN A 137 -6.28 -18.67 -21.09
C GLN A 137 -5.42 -18.70 -19.83
N PRO A 138 -4.09 -18.86 -19.97
CA PRO A 138 -3.16 -18.75 -18.85
C PRO A 138 -3.22 -17.37 -18.20
N ILE A 139 -3.29 -17.32 -16.88
CA ILE A 139 -3.34 -16.05 -16.15
C ILE A 139 -2.08 -15.20 -16.36
N HIS A 140 -0.95 -15.83 -16.65
CA HIS A 140 0.35 -15.19 -16.83
C HIS A 140 0.43 -14.24 -18.03
N ASP A 141 -0.41 -14.47 -19.03
CA ASP A 141 -0.42 -13.69 -20.26
C ASP A 141 -1.04 -12.31 -20.01
N HIS A 142 -2.04 -12.25 -19.13
CA HIS A 142 -2.85 -11.06 -18.86
C HIS A 142 -2.50 -10.36 -17.54
N PHE A 143 -2.04 -11.12 -16.54
CA PHE A 143 -1.80 -10.62 -15.18
C PHE A 143 -0.36 -10.87 -14.72
N ALA A 144 0.29 -9.81 -14.29
CA ALA A 144 1.60 -9.87 -13.67
C ALA A 144 1.50 -9.81 -12.13
N LEU A 145 2.18 -10.73 -11.44
CA LEU A 145 2.27 -10.71 -9.99
C LEU A 145 3.25 -9.63 -9.53
N ARG A 146 2.75 -8.59 -8.86
CA ARG A 146 3.57 -7.50 -8.31
C ARG A 146 3.92 -7.73 -6.83
N ARG A 147 2.97 -8.22 -6.04
CA ARG A 147 3.19 -8.63 -4.64
C ARG A 147 2.46 -9.93 -4.33
N PRO A 148 3.07 -10.84 -3.54
CA PRO A 148 4.35 -10.69 -2.83
C PRO A 148 5.60 -10.81 -3.73
N LYS A 149 6.65 -10.05 -3.40
CA LYS A 149 7.87 -9.99 -4.23
C LYS A 149 8.74 -11.25 -4.14
N GLY A 150 9.28 -11.66 -5.27
CA GLY A 150 10.19 -12.81 -5.39
C GLY A 150 9.48 -14.17 -5.24
N VAL A 151 8.15 -14.19 -5.17
CA VAL A 151 7.37 -15.41 -5.23
C VAL A 151 7.04 -15.67 -6.69
N VAL A 152 7.29 -16.89 -7.16
CA VAL A 152 6.84 -17.30 -8.49
C VAL A 152 5.32 -17.44 -8.45
N PHE A 153 4.63 -16.82 -9.40
CA PHE A 153 3.19 -16.94 -9.50
C PHE A 153 2.85 -18.37 -9.95
N ALA A 154 2.54 -19.24 -9.01
CA ALA A 154 2.30 -20.67 -9.25
C ALA A 154 1.33 -21.20 -8.20
N TRP A 155 0.54 -22.20 -8.57
CA TRP A 155 -0.52 -22.79 -7.74
C TRP A 155 -0.09 -23.10 -6.30
N ASN A 156 0.99 -23.86 -6.12
CA ASN A 156 1.48 -24.24 -4.79
C ASN A 156 1.85 -23.03 -3.92
N ASN A 157 2.41 -21.98 -4.53
CA ASN A 157 2.77 -20.77 -3.79
C ASN A 157 1.52 -19.98 -3.38
N ILE A 158 0.50 -19.94 -4.23
CA ILE A 158 -0.77 -19.28 -3.93
C ILE A 158 -1.46 -19.96 -2.74
N LEU A 159 -1.49 -21.30 -2.72
CA LEU A 159 -2.06 -22.07 -1.61
C LEU A 159 -1.36 -21.79 -0.27
N ASN A 160 -0.02 -21.76 -0.29
CA ASN A 160 0.78 -21.48 0.91
C ASN A 160 0.61 -20.04 1.42
N LEU A 161 0.21 -19.11 0.55
CA LEU A 161 0.11 -17.67 0.82
C LEU A 161 -1.34 -17.19 0.99
N ARG A 162 -2.27 -18.08 1.38
CA ARG A 162 -3.71 -17.81 1.52
C ARG A 162 -4.07 -16.57 2.36
N ASN A 163 -3.20 -16.20 3.31
CA ASN A 163 -3.39 -15.07 4.22
C ASN A 163 -2.63 -13.80 3.81
N VAL A 164 -1.93 -13.82 2.67
CA VAL A 164 -1.19 -12.68 2.15
C VAL A 164 -2.06 -11.88 1.20
N MET A 165 -1.92 -10.56 1.24
CA MET A 165 -2.52 -9.66 0.26
C MET A 165 -1.70 -9.70 -1.03
N PHE A 166 -2.36 -10.07 -2.12
CA PHE A 166 -1.79 -10.09 -3.45
C PHE A 166 -2.06 -8.76 -4.17
N GLU A 167 -1.09 -8.31 -4.95
CA GLU A 167 -1.25 -7.23 -5.91
C GLU A 167 -0.91 -7.79 -7.29
N LEU A 168 -1.92 -7.84 -8.15
CA LEU A 168 -1.79 -8.20 -9.57
C LEU A 168 -1.89 -6.95 -10.42
N GLU A 169 -1.13 -6.91 -11.50
CA GLU A 169 -1.17 -5.86 -12.50
C GLU A 169 -1.79 -6.43 -13.77
N LEU A 170 -2.93 -5.86 -14.16
CA LEU A 170 -3.60 -6.16 -15.42
C LEU A 170 -2.97 -5.31 -16.51
N ASN A 171 -2.40 -5.96 -17.52
CA ASN A 171 -1.81 -5.28 -18.67
C ASN A 171 -2.81 -5.20 -19.82
N ILE A 172 -3.43 -4.04 -20.00
CA ILE A 172 -4.48 -3.81 -21.01
C ILE A 172 -3.90 -3.68 -22.42
N GLU A 173 -2.64 -3.27 -22.58
CA GLU A 173 -2.03 -3.07 -23.90
C GLU A 173 -1.63 -4.38 -24.56
N LYS A 174 -1.03 -5.31 -23.82
CA LYS A 174 -0.74 -6.66 -24.35
C LYS A 174 -1.98 -7.34 -24.92
N ILE A 175 -3.11 -7.12 -24.24
CA ILE A 175 -4.41 -7.63 -24.64
C ILE A 175 -4.88 -7.04 -25.98
N LYS A 176 -4.53 -5.78 -26.27
CA LYS A 176 -4.90 -5.08 -27.51
C LYS A 176 -3.90 -5.31 -28.65
N GLU A 177 -2.60 -5.37 -28.34
CA GLU A 177 -1.51 -5.56 -29.32
C GLU A 177 -1.52 -6.97 -29.95
N GLU A 178 -1.99 -8.00 -29.25
CA GLU A 178 -2.09 -9.35 -29.84
C GLU A 178 -3.19 -9.50 -30.90
N TYR A 179 -4.11 -8.54 -31.02
CA TYR A 179 -5.34 -8.71 -31.81
C TYR A 179 -5.74 -7.54 -32.71
N ASP A 180 -5.07 -6.37 -32.65
CA ASP A 180 -5.29 -5.26 -33.60
C ASP A 180 -4.06 -5.06 -34.49
N ASP A 181 -4.12 -5.59 -35.72
CA ASP A 181 -3.07 -5.49 -36.76
C ASP A 181 -3.06 -4.09 -37.45
N ASN A 182 -3.84 -3.13 -36.95
CA ASN A 182 -3.99 -1.81 -37.56
C ASN A 182 -3.24 -0.72 -36.76
N GLU A 183 -2.14 -0.23 -37.32
CA GLU A 183 -1.25 0.83 -36.78
C GLU A 183 -1.89 2.24 -36.70
N THR A 184 -3.14 2.38 -36.24
CA THR A 184 -3.81 3.71 -36.23
C THR A 184 -4.57 4.05 -34.97
N SER A 185 -4.05 3.68 -33.80
CA SER A 185 -4.47 4.30 -32.54
C SER A 185 -3.28 4.95 -31.84
N PRO A 186 -3.42 6.19 -31.32
CA PRO A 186 -2.34 6.88 -30.65
C PRO A 186 -1.91 6.05 -29.43
N LYS A 187 -0.61 5.78 -29.33
CA LYS A 187 0.05 5.17 -28.17
C LYS A 187 -0.20 6.04 -26.93
N GLY A 188 -1.36 5.88 -26.31
CA GLY A 188 -1.64 6.41 -25.00
C GLY A 188 -0.78 5.64 -24.01
N GLU A 189 -0.11 6.34 -23.10
CA GLU A 189 0.72 5.71 -22.07
C GLU A 189 -0.04 4.55 -21.38
N GLY A 190 0.58 3.38 -21.35
CA GLY A 190 -0.07 2.11 -20.98
C GLY A 190 -0.89 2.18 -19.71
N LYS A 191 -2.21 2.11 -19.88
CA LYS A 191 -3.19 2.10 -18.78
C LYS A 191 -3.14 0.73 -18.13
N THR A 192 -2.29 0.57 -17.12
CA THR A 192 -2.27 -0.63 -16.27
C THR A 192 -3.21 -0.44 -15.09
N ILE A 193 -3.93 -1.51 -14.72
CA ILE A 193 -4.79 -1.51 -13.54
C ILE A 193 -4.18 -2.41 -12.49
N LEU A 194 -3.94 -1.84 -11.32
CA LEU A 194 -3.46 -2.58 -10.16
C LEU A 194 -4.64 -3.10 -9.36
N LEU A 195 -4.74 -4.42 -9.23
CA LEU A 195 -5.76 -5.12 -8.47
C LEU A 195 -5.16 -5.64 -7.18
N LYS A 196 -5.75 -5.27 -6.05
CA LYS A 196 -5.31 -5.72 -4.72
C LYS A 196 -6.40 -6.55 -4.05
N GLY A 197 -6.01 -7.71 -3.51
CA GLY A 197 -6.98 -8.65 -2.98
C GLY A 197 -6.37 -9.82 -2.23
N GLN A 198 -7.23 -10.75 -1.81
CA GLN A 198 -6.83 -12.02 -1.22
C GLN A 198 -7.15 -13.16 -2.17
N MET A 199 -6.28 -14.17 -2.18
CA MET A 199 -6.52 -15.44 -2.87
C MET A 199 -7.13 -16.45 -1.89
N LYS A 200 -8.29 -17.02 -2.23
CA LYS A 200 -8.99 -18.01 -1.44
C LYS A 200 -9.17 -19.29 -2.24
N HIS A 201 -8.74 -20.41 -1.67
CA HIS A 201 -8.90 -21.73 -2.26
C HIS A 201 -10.30 -22.27 -1.97
N ILE A 202 -10.96 -22.78 -3.01
CA ILE A 202 -12.26 -23.45 -2.95
C ILE A 202 -12.01 -24.93 -3.26
N GLU A 203 -12.09 -25.77 -2.22
CA GLU A 203 -11.73 -27.19 -2.31
C GLU A 203 -12.69 -27.98 -3.21
N ASP A 204 -13.98 -27.64 -3.19
CA ASP A 204 -15.04 -28.36 -3.94
C ASP A 204 -14.82 -28.38 -5.46
N ILE A 205 -14.24 -27.30 -6.01
CA ILE A 205 -14.01 -27.12 -7.45
C ILE A 205 -12.52 -27.10 -7.81
N GLN A 206 -11.62 -27.32 -6.84
CA GLN A 206 -10.17 -27.23 -7.01
C GLN A 206 -9.73 -25.94 -7.72
N ALA A 207 -10.30 -24.82 -7.29
CA ALA A 207 -10.02 -23.50 -7.86
C ALA A 207 -9.60 -22.50 -6.78
N VAL A 208 -8.87 -21.47 -7.17
CA VAL A 208 -8.59 -20.30 -6.35
C VAL A 208 -9.39 -19.13 -6.89
N ILE A 209 -10.11 -18.44 -6.01
CA ILE A 209 -10.70 -17.14 -6.31
C ILE A 209 -9.85 -16.02 -5.73
N PHE A 210 -9.47 -15.07 -6.58
CA PHE A 210 -8.87 -13.81 -6.20
C PHE A 210 -9.97 -12.76 -6.03
N LEU A 211 -10.28 -12.46 -4.77
CA LEU A 211 -11.24 -11.42 -4.38
C LEU A 211 -10.49 -10.11 -4.25
N CYS A 212 -10.65 -9.22 -5.23
CA CYS A 212 -9.86 -8.01 -5.32
C CYS A 212 -10.69 -6.77 -5.65
N SER A 213 -10.03 -5.62 -5.49
CA SER A 213 -10.52 -4.30 -5.87
C SER A 213 -9.37 -3.56 -6.55
N PRO A 214 -9.64 -2.69 -7.54
CA PRO A 214 -8.63 -1.81 -8.09
C PRO A 214 -8.07 -0.88 -7.01
N VAL A 215 -6.77 -0.63 -7.07
CA VAL A 215 -6.06 0.31 -6.21
C VAL A 215 -6.14 1.69 -6.86
N ILE A 216 -6.92 2.57 -6.24
CA ILE A 216 -7.21 3.92 -6.71
C ILE A 216 -7.00 4.87 -5.54
N ASN A 217 -6.38 6.02 -5.81
CA ASN A 217 -6.22 7.08 -4.83
C ASN A 217 -7.16 8.27 -5.09
N ASP A 218 -7.54 8.50 -6.34
CA ASP A 218 -8.37 9.64 -6.73
C ASP A 218 -9.43 9.27 -7.79
N ILE A 219 -10.47 10.08 -7.88
CA ILE A 219 -11.54 9.99 -8.88
C ILE A 219 -11.00 10.27 -10.29
N ASP A 220 -9.98 11.10 -10.40
CA ASP A 220 -9.32 11.36 -11.69
C ASP A 220 -8.60 10.11 -12.21
N GLU A 221 -7.92 9.36 -11.33
CA GLU A 221 -7.25 8.09 -11.65
C GLU A 221 -8.24 7.01 -12.13
N LEU A 222 -9.47 7.02 -11.61
CA LEU A 222 -10.56 6.17 -12.10
C LEU A 222 -10.88 6.48 -13.57
N THR A 223 -11.09 7.76 -13.87
CA THR A 223 -11.44 8.24 -15.20
C THR A 223 -10.31 7.94 -16.20
N ASP A 224 -9.07 8.17 -15.80
CA ASP A 224 -7.88 7.85 -16.61
C ASP A 224 -7.83 6.37 -16.98
N ARG A 225 -8.22 5.49 -16.07
CA ARG A 225 -8.27 4.03 -16.28
C ARG A 225 -9.56 3.54 -16.95
N GLY A 226 -10.47 4.44 -17.33
CA GLY A 226 -11.75 4.08 -17.94
C GLY A 226 -12.70 3.37 -16.98
N LEU A 227 -12.53 3.61 -15.68
CA LEU A 227 -13.35 3.07 -14.61
C LEU A 227 -14.27 4.15 -14.06
N TYR A 228 -15.45 3.73 -13.61
CA TYR A 228 -16.38 4.61 -12.90
C TYR A 228 -16.49 4.24 -11.42
N LEU A 229 -16.91 5.20 -10.59
CA LEU A 229 -17.17 4.95 -9.18
C LEU A 229 -18.23 3.86 -8.95
N SER A 230 -19.17 3.71 -9.90
CA SER A 230 -20.18 2.64 -9.89
C SER A 230 -19.56 1.24 -9.99
N ASP A 231 -18.42 1.12 -10.66
CA ASP A 231 -17.78 -0.16 -10.98
C ASP A 231 -17.04 -0.76 -9.79
N LEU A 232 -16.70 0.06 -8.80
CA LEU A 232 -16.11 -0.41 -7.56
C LEU A 232 -17.11 -1.28 -6.77
N ASN A 233 -16.57 -2.20 -5.97
CA ASN A 233 -17.35 -3.05 -5.09
C ASN A 233 -18.35 -2.20 -4.29
N GLN A 234 -19.62 -2.62 -4.27
CA GLN A 234 -20.66 -1.94 -3.49
C GLN A 234 -20.43 -2.09 -1.97
N HIS A 235 -19.68 -3.12 -1.59
CA HIS A 235 -19.30 -3.40 -0.22
C HIS A 235 -17.82 -3.03 0.01
N GLY A 236 -17.46 -2.86 1.29
CA GLY A 236 -16.14 -2.41 1.68
C GLY A 236 -15.94 -0.91 1.50
N LEU A 237 -14.70 -0.45 1.67
CA LEU A 237 -14.36 0.98 1.79
C LEU A 237 -13.78 1.57 0.49
N GLY A 238 -13.79 0.83 -0.63
CA GLY A 238 -13.14 1.26 -1.87
C GLY A 238 -13.70 2.58 -2.42
N LYS A 239 -15.03 2.70 -2.46
CA LYS A 239 -15.73 3.92 -2.90
C LYS A 239 -15.46 5.10 -1.96
N GLU A 240 -15.56 4.85 -0.66
CA GLU A 240 -15.32 5.87 0.36
C GLU A 240 -13.88 6.38 0.33
N MET A 241 -12.90 5.49 0.10
CA MET A 241 -11.50 5.87 -0.01
C MET A 241 -11.25 6.80 -1.21
N ALA A 242 -11.81 6.48 -2.38
CA ALA A 242 -11.67 7.33 -3.56
C ALA A 242 -12.32 8.72 -3.33
N MET A 243 -13.51 8.75 -2.73
CA MET A 243 -14.19 10.01 -2.40
C MET A 243 -13.43 10.81 -1.34
N ALA A 244 -12.87 10.16 -0.32
CA ALA A 244 -12.10 10.81 0.73
C ALA A 244 -10.77 11.37 0.19
N GLY A 245 -10.12 10.67 -0.74
CA GLY A 245 -8.93 11.17 -1.46
C GLY A 245 -9.23 12.47 -2.20
N TRP A 246 -10.32 12.49 -2.97
CA TRP A 246 -10.79 13.69 -3.66
C TRP A 246 -11.11 14.85 -2.70
N GLN A 247 -11.86 14.57 -1.63
CA GLN A 247 -12.16 15.58 -0.60
C GLN A 247 -10.91 16.11 0.10
N HIS A 248 -9.94 15.23 0.37
CA HIS A 248 -8.67 15.62 0.99
C HIS A 248 -7.87 16.54 0.06
N ASN A 249 -7.77 16.20 -1.23
CA ASN A 249 -7.07 17.00 -2.22
C ASN A 249 -7.71 18.39 -2.39
N SER A 250 -9.04 18.47 -2.48
CA SER A 250 -9.74 19.76 -2.55
C SER A 250 -9.52 20.60 -1.28
N LYS A 251 -9.55 19.98 -0.09
CA LYS A 251 -9.25 20.71 1.16
C LYS A 251 -7.79 21.17 1.21
N LEU A 252 -6.87 20.38 0.68
CA LEU A 252 -5.45 20.73 0.62
C LEU A 252 -5.22 21.97 -0.25
N GLU A 253 -5.89 22.02 -1.41
CA GLU A 253 -5.86 23.18 -2.33
C GLU A 253 -6.34 24.46 -1.64
N MET A 254 -7.49 24.43 -0.96
CA MET A 254 -7.97 25.57 -0.18
C MET A 254 -6.99 26.04 0.91
N LEU A 255 -6.31 25.11 1.57
CA LEU A 255 -5.31 25.44 2.59
C LEU A 255 -4.05 26.07 1.98
N PHE A 256 -3.68 25.67 0.76
CA PHE A 256 -2.57 26.31 0.04
C PHE A 256 -2.92 27.74 -0.34
N ASP A 257 -4.12 27.99 -0.87
CA ASP A 257 -4.58 29.35 -1.19
C ASP A 257 -4.60 30.25 0.05
N GLU A 258 -5.08 29.73 1.19
CA GLU A 258 -5.08 30.48 2.46
C GLU A 258 -3.66 30.79 2.95
N ALA A 259 -2.74 29.84 2.80
CA ALA A 259 -1.34 30.01 3.19
C ALA A 259 -0.61 31.02 2.28
N GLU A 260 -0.92 31.02 0.98
CA GLU A 260 -0.41 31.99 0.01
C GLU A 260 -0.91 33.40 0.35
N GLY A 261 -2.21 33.55 0.62
CA GLY A 261 -2.79 34.82 1.05
C GLY A 261 -2.14 35.36 2.33
N LYS A 262 -1.95 34.51 3.34
CA LYS A 262 -1.23 34.88 4.57
C LYS A 262 0.23 35.25 4.33
N SER A 263 0.89 34.61 3.38
CA SER A 263 2.27 34.94 3.02
C SER A 263 2.36 36.32 2.35
N GLN A 264 1.42 36.64 1.48
CA GLN A 264 1.34 37.97 0.85
C GLN A 264 1.04 39.07 1.88
N ASP A 265 0.12 38.82 2.81
CA ASP A 265 -0.18 39.75 3.90
C ASP A 265 1.05 39.97 4.79
N LEU A 266 1.80 38.91 5.10
CA LEU A 266 3.03 39.00 5.87
C LEU A 266 4.06 39.87 5.15
N GLU A 267 4.26 39.67 3.85
CA GLU A 267 5.17 40.47 3.02
C GLU A 267 4.79 41.96 3.02
N ASN A 268 3.50 42.26 2.79
CA ASN A 268 2.99 43.63 2.85
C ASN A 268 3.23 44.27 4.23
N ASN A 269 3.07 43.51 5.31
CA ASN A 269 3.33 43.99 6.67
C ASN A 269 4.83 44.24 6.92
N TYR A 270 5.71 43.41 6.36
CA TYR A 270 7.17 43.65 6.43
C TYR A 270 7.57 44.93 5.71
N ASP A 271 7.02 45.17 4.51
CA ASP A 271 7.26 46.40 3.75
C ASP A 271 6.77 47.64 4.51
N LEU A 272 5.57 47.56 5.09
CA LEU A 272 5.03 48.63 5.94
C LEU A 272 5.93 48.86 7.15
N LEU A 273 6.35 47.80 7.84
CA LEU A 273 7.25 47.89 9.00
C LEU A 273 8.57 48.57 8.63
N ASP A 274 9.15 48.24 7.48
CA ASP A 274 10.37 48.90 6.98
C ASP A 274 10.13 50.38 6.64
N SER A 275 8.97 50.73 6.08
CA SER A 275 8.60 52.13 5.85
C SER A 275 8.49 52.92 7.16
N TRP A 276 7.88 52.32 8.19
CA TRP A 276 7.73 52.93 9.51
C TRP A 276 9.06 53.05 10.24
N LYS A 277 9.94 52.05 10.12
CA LYS A 277 11.32 52.12 10.64
C LYS A 277 12.07 53.29 10.00
N LYS A 278 12.06 53.42 8.67
CA LYS A 278 12.70 54.53 7.96
C LYS A 278 12.17 55.89 8.41
N ARG A 279 10.85 56.02 8.55
CA ARG A 279 10.22 57.27 9.01
C ARG A 279 10.58 57.59 10.46
N SER A 280 10.63 56.58 11.34
CA SER A 280 11.08 56.74 12.71
C SER A 280 12.54 57.16 12.79
N ASP A 281 13.38 56.61 11.90
CA ASP A 281 14.80 56.97 11.76
C ASP A 281 14.99 58.43 11.37
N GLU A 282 14.31 58.86 10.31
CA GLU A 282 14.34 60.25 9.85
C GLU A 282 13.94 61.22 10.96
N LEU A 283 12.89 60.90 11.71
CA LEU A 283 12.44 61.71 12.82
C LEU A 283 13.50 61.79 13.94
N LEU A 284 14.10 60.67 14.31
CA LEU A 284 15.14 60.59 15.35
C LEU A 284 16.35 61.44 14.98
N TYR A 285 16.83 61.30 13.74
CA TYR A 285 17.97 62.08 13.23
C TYR A 285 17.66 63.56 13.00
N SER A 286 16.38 63.95 12.94
CA SER A 286 15.98 65.37 12.88
C SER A 286 16.07 66.08 14.23
N MET A 287 15.97 65.34 15.35
CA MET A 287 15.98 65.90 16.70
C MET A 287 17.37 65.89 17.36
N ILE A 288 18.25 64.95 16.99
CA ILE A 288 19.56 64.74 17.61
C ILE A 288 20.59 64.41 16.52
N PRO A 289 21.87 64.86 16.62
CA PRO A 289 22.90 64.53 15.64
C PRO A 289 23.08 63.02 15.42
N LYS A 290 23.28 62.61 14.16
CA LYS A 290 23.37 61.20 13.74
C LYS A 290 24.33 60.36 14.59
N SER A 291 25.49 60.90 14.92
CA SER A 291 26.51 60.22 15.73
C SER A 291 26.02 59.82 17.13
N VAL A 292 25.11 60.57 17.73
CA VAL A 292 24.54 60.29 19.05
C VAL A 292 23.37 59.31 18.92
N ALA A 293 22.51 59.49 17.91
CA ALA A 293 21.37 58.60 17.65
C ALA A 293 21.80 57.17 17.27
N ASP A 294 22.84 57.02 16.45
CA ASP A 294 23.39 55.70 16.07
C ASP A 294 24.03 54.99 17.27
N ARG A 295 24.69 55.75 18.16
CA ARG A 295 25.24 55.23 19.41
C ARG A 295 24.14 54.81 20.40
N MET A 296 22.99 55.48 20.41
CA MET A 296 21.82 55.10 21.22
C MET A 296 21.04 53.91 20.66
N ARG A 297 21.24 53.54 19.38
CA ARG A 297 20.62 52.35 18.78
C ARG A 297 21.41 51.06 18.99
N GLY A 298 22.72 51.17 19.27
CA GLY A 298 23.55 50.03 19.67
C GLY A 298 23.25 49.58 21.10
N GLU A 299 23.73 48.39 21.47
CA GLU A 299 23.54 47.79 22.81
C GLU A 299 24.20 48.59 23.96
N ASP A 300 24.98 49.64 23.65
CA ASP A 300 25.75 50.46 24.59
C ASP A 300 24.96 51.63 25.21
N CYS A 301 23.63 51.50 25.36
CA CYS A 301 22.79 52.51 26.00
C CYS A 301 23.14 52.77 27.47
N ILE A 302 23.83 51.83 28.14
CA ILE A 302 24.06 51.85 29.59
C ILE A 302 25.29 52.68 29.97
N GLU A 303 26.25 52.89 29.07
CA GLU A 303 27.49 53.64 29.37
C GLU A 303 27.34 55.18 29.27
N MET A 304 26.18 55.68 28.81
CA MET A 304 26.01 57.09 28.41
C MET A 304 25.60 58.06 29.53
N CYS A 305 25.23 57.57 30.72
CA CYS A 305 24.86 58.42 31.85
C CYS A 305 26.06 58.67 32.77
N GLU A 306 27.07 59.42 32.32
CA GLU A 306 28.00 60.06 33.25
C GLU A 306 27.29 61.25 33.91
N VAL A 307 26.89 61.05 35.17
CA VAL A 307 26.43 62.12 36.05
C VAL A 307 27.63 63.05 36.29
N ARG A 308 27.54 64.29 35.78
CA ARG A 308 28.50 65.33 36.14
C ARG A 308 28.16 65.86 37.54
N ASP A 309 29.08 65.63 38.47
CA ASP A 309 29.17 66.35 39.75
C ASP A 309 29.48 67.84 39.56
#